data_AF-A0A9E2Y997-F1
#
_entry.id   AF-A0A9E2Y997-F1
#
_cell.length_a   1.000
_cell.length_b   1.000
_cell.length_c   1.000
_cell.angle_alpha   90.00
_cell.angle_beta   90.00
_cell.angle_gamma   90.00
#
_symmetry.space_group_name_H-M   'P 1'
#
loop_
_entity.id
_entity.type
_entity.pdbx_description
1 polymer ?
#
loop_
_entity_poly.entity_id
_entity_poly.type
_entity_poly.pdbx_seq_one_letter_code
_entity_poly.pdbx_strand_id
1 'polypeptide(L)'
;MTDLGTLGGGTSVATAINNAGQVTGYSITSSGAAQAFLYSNGQMTNLGTSSLADSYGEGINDKGQFVGIAVTSPGSAYAFLYTDSQLKNLGTLGGGLSYGYGINNSGQVVGGSLISPGSETEHAFLYSNGQMTDLGTLGMAGTNHSEAAGINSAGQITGFAQNGPRSITRLSL
;
A
#
# COMPACT_ATOMS: atom_id res chain seq x y z
N MET A 1 -1.99 -26.21 0.88
CA MET A 1 -1.67 -25.13 -0.08
C MET A 1 -2.91 -24.95 -0.95
N THR A 2 -3.40 -23.72 -1.08
CA THR A 2 -4.60 -23.39 -1.86
C THR A 2 -4.16 -22.59 -3.07
N ASP A 3 -4.55 -23.02 -4.26
CA ASP A 3 -4.36 -22.23 -5.47
C ASP A 3 -5.37 -21.08 -5.48
N LEU A 4 -4.87 -19.85 -5.63
CA LEU A 4 -5.69 -18.64 -5.69
C LEU A 4 -6.17 -18.35 -7.11
N GLY A 5 -5.55 -18.96 -8.12
CA GLY A 5 -5.72 -18.62 -9.52
C GLY A 5 -5.00 -17.32 -9.91
N THR A 6 -5.36 -16.80 -11.09
CA THR A 6 -4.84 -15.55 -11.64
C THR A 6 -5.95 -14.74 -12.32
N LEU A 7 -5.67 -13.48 -12.62
CA LEU A 7 -6.52 -12.58 -13.43
C LEU A 7 -6.28 -12.77 -14.95
N GLY A 8 -5.99 -13.99 -15.37
CA GLY A 8 -5.79 -14.35 -16.78
C GLY A 8 -4.34 -14.30 -17.27
N GLY A 9 -3.41 -13.78 -16.47
CA GLY A 9 -1.97 -13.92 -16.70
C GLY A 9 -1.39 -15.18 -16.05
N GLY A 10 -0.06 -15.30 -16.05
CA GLY A 10 0.64 -16.50 -15.58
C GLY A 10 0.99 -16.52 -14.09
N THR A 11 0.85 -15.40 -13.37
CA THR A 11 1.37 -15.27 -12.00
C THR A 11 0.42 -14.48 -11.11
N SER A 12 0.29 -14.91 -9.86
CA SER A 12 -0.26 -14.14 -8.75
C SER A 12 0.65 -14.24 -7.53
N VAL A 13 0.65 -13.19 -6.70
CA VAL A 13 1.42 -13.12 -5.45
C VAL A 13 0.50 -12.61 -4.36
N ALA A 14 0.40 -13.39 -3.28
CA ALA A 14 -0.29 -12.99 -2.06
C ALA A 14 0.67 -12.23 -1.13
N THR A 15 0.23 -11.09 -0.59
CA THR A 15 1.02 -10.23 0.30
C THR A 15 0.44 -10.18 1.71
N ALA A 16 -0.88 -10.28 1.85
CA ALA A 16 -1.54 -10.23 3.15
C ALA A 16 -2.80 -11.09 3.21
N ILE A 17 -3.13 -11.56 4.41
CA ILE A 17 -4.28 -12.42 4.73
C ILE A 17 -4.93 -11.97 6.04
N ASN A 18 -6.26 -12.02 6.14
CA ASN A 18 -6.99 -11.75 7.38
C ASN A 18 -7.56 -13.02 8.04
N ASN A 19 -8.19 -12.88 9.21
CA ASN A 19 -8.72 -14.01 9.98
C ASN A 19 -9.89 -14.75 9.29
N ALA A 20 -10.56 -14.11 8.33
CA ALA A 20 -11.58 -14.75 7.50
C ALA A 20 -11.00 -15.54 6.32
N GLY A 21 -9.67 -15.62 6.20
CA GLY A 21 -8.99 -16.27 5.09
C GLY A 21 -9.05 -15.49 3.78
N GLN A 22 -9.43 -14.21 3.83
CA GLN A 22 -9.39 -13.34 2.66
C GLN A 22 -7.96 -12.90 2.41
N VAL A 23 -7.56 -12.90 1.14
CA VAL A 23 -6.17 -12.63 0.73
C VAL A 23 -6.15 -11.44 -0.22
N THR A 24 -5.18 -10.55 -0.05
CA THR A 24 -4.84 -9.53 -1.04
C THR A 24 -3.39 -9.70 -1.53
N GLY A 25 -3.06 -8.96 -2.58
CA GLY A 25 -1.81 -9.06 -3.30
C GLY A 25 -1.98 -8.52 -4.70
N TYR A 26 -1.24 -9.05 -5.66
CA TYR A 26 -1.37 -8.69 -7.07
C TYR A 26 -1.36 -9.92 -7.98
N SER A 27 -2.05 -9.82 -9.12
CA SER A 27 -2.02 -10.82 -10.17
C SER A 27 -1.71 -10.15 -11.50
N ILE A 28 -0.89 -10.82 -12.30
CA ILE A 28 -0.65 -10.42 -13.69
C ILE A 28 -1.91 -10.75 -14.50
N THR A 29 -2.39 -9.78 -15.27
CA THR A 29 -3.51 -9.95 -16.19
C THR A 29 -3.06 -10.52 -17.54
N SER A 30 -4.01 -10.86 -18.42
CA SER A 30 -3.71 -11.25 -19.80
C SER A 30 -3.02 -10.14 -20.61
N SER A 31 -3.17 -8.87 -20.23
CA SER A 31 -2.47 -7.73 -20.84
C SER A 31 -1.07 -7.50 -20.26
N GLY A 32 -0.66 -8.26 -19.24
CA GLY A 32 0.63 -8.15 -18.58
C GLY A 32 0.71 -7.12 -17.44
N ALA A 33 -0.38 -6.42 -17.13
CA ALA A 33 -0.42 -5.46 -16.02
C ALA A 33 -0.52 -6.19 -14.67
N ALA A 34 0.15 -5.68 -13.64
CA ALA A 34 -0.05 -6.15 -12.26
C ALA A 34 -1.29 -5.47 -11.68
N GLN A 35 -2.24 -6.24 -11.16
CA GLN A 35 -3.47 -5.70 -10.62
C GLN A 35 -3.74 -6.27 -9.23
N ALA A 36 -4.05 -5.39 -8.29
CA ALA A 36 -4.45 -5.74 -6.95
C ALA A 36 -5.73 -6.60 -7.00
N PHE A 37 -5.77 -7.64 -6.18
CA PHE A 37 -6.92 -8.52 -6.08
C PHE A 37 -7.40 -8.67 -4.64
N LEU A 38 -8.65 -9.09 -4.51
CA LEU A 38 -9.19 -9.72 -3.31
C LEU A 38 -9.55 -11.16 -3.65
N TYR A 39 -9.02 -12.12 -2.89
CA TYR A 39 -9.45 -13.50 -2.96
C TYR A 39 -10.31 -13.82 -1.75
N SER A 40 -11.53 -14.29 -1.99
CA SER A 40 -12.48 -14.64 -0.94
C SER A 40 -13.42 -15.73 -1.45
N ASN A 41 -13.75 -16.69 -0.58
CA ASN A 41 -14.70 -17.77 -0.89
C ASN A 41 -14.39 -18.55 -2.17
N GLY A 42 -13.10 -18.80 -2.44
CA GLY A 42 -12.67 -19.55 -3.62
C GLY A 42 -12.55 -18.72 -4.91
N GLN A 43 -12.82 -17.42 -4.85
CA GLN A 43 -12.85 -16.54 -6.02
C GLN A 43 -11.85 -15.40 -5.89
N MET A 44 -11.05 -15.19 -6.94
CA MET A 44 -10.23 -13.99 -7.13
C MET A 44 -11.06 -12.91 -7.85
N THR A 45 -11.11 -11.71 -7.26
CA THR A 45 -11.77 -10.55 -7.82
C THR A 45 -10.74 -9.47 -8.16
N ASN A 46 -10.71 -9.07 -9.44
CA ASN A 46 -10.03 -7.84 -9.85
C ASN A 46 -10.86 -6.63 -9.39
N LEU A 47 -10.23 -5.66 -8.75
CA LEU A 47 -10.93 -4.51 -8.17
C LEU A 47 -11.24 -3.40 -9.17
N GLY A 48 -10.95 -3.57 -10.46
CA GLY A 48 -11.22 -2.55 -11.45
C GLY A 48 -10.24 -1.38 -11.40
N THR A 49 -9.00 -1.64 -10.97
CA THR A 49 -7.87 -0.72 -11.23
C THR A 49 -7.45 -0.74 -12.71
N SER A 50 -8.29 -1.22 -13.63
CA SER A 50 -7.96 -1.43 -15.04
C SER A 50 -7.70 -0.13 -15.82
N SER A 51 -8.05 1.03 -15.26
CA SER A 51 -7.62 2.34 -15.76
C SER A 51 -6.25 2.79 -15.22
N LEU A 52 -5.67 2.06 -14.26
CA LEU A 52 -4.35 2.29 -13.68
C LEU A 52 -3.35 1.35 -14.33
N ALA A 53 -2.09 1.80 -14.41
CA ALA A 53 -1.03 1.03 -15.04
C ALA A 53 -0.79 -0.26 -14.25
N ASP A 54 -0.49 -0.13 -12.96
CA ASP A 54 -0.31 -1.25 -12.03
C ASP A 54 -0.94 -0.95 -10.67
N SER A 55 -1.31 -1.99 -9.93
CA SER A 55 -1.73 -1.87 -8.54
C SER A 55 -1.35 -3.09 -7.72
N TYR A 56 -1.09 -2.86 -6.43
CA TYR A 56 -0.61 -3.86 -5.48
C TYR A 56 -1.36 -3.70 -4.16
N GLY A 57 -1.94 -4.78 -3.63
CA GLY A 57 -2.45 -4.81 -2.25
C GLY A 57 -1.33 -5.19 -1.28
N GLU A 58 -1.25 -4.54 -0.14
CA GLU A 58 -0.14 -4.69 0.83
C GLU A 58 -0.63 -5.07 2.24
N GLY A 59 -1.81 -4.60 2.65
CA GLY A 59 -2.35 -4.88 3.98
C GLY A 59 -3.85 -5.02 3.97
N ILE A 60 -4.40 -5.97 4.74
CA ILE A 60 -5.84 -6.25 4.85
C ILE A 60 -6.25 -6.36 6.32
N ASN A 61 -7.43 -5.85 6.67
CA ASN A 61 -8.01 -5.98 8.01
C ASN A 61 -9.13 -7.05 8.05
N ASP A 62 -9.65 -7.36 9.24
CA ASP A 62 -10.67 -8.41 9.43
C ASP A 62 -12.05 -8.04 8.87
N LYS A 63 -12.25 -6.78 8.46
CA LYS A 63 -13.45 -6.35 7.74
C LYS A 63 -13.34 -6.56 6.23
N GLY A 64 -12.22 -7.10 5.75
CA GLY A 64 -11.95 -7.27 4.33
C GLY A 64 -11.60 -5.96 3.62
N GLN A 65 -11.35 -4.89 4.37
CA GLN A 65 -10.81 -3.65 3.82
C GLN A 65 -9.30 -3.81 3.66
N PHE A 66 -8.75 -3.29 2.57
CA PHE A 66 -7.32 -3.42 2.32
C PHE A 66 -6.74 -2.19 1.65
N VAL A 67 -5.42 -2.08 1.75
CA VAL A 67 -4.65 -0.93 1.32
C VAL A 67 -3.51 -1.37 0.44
N GLY A 68 -2.93 -0.43 -0.26
CA GLY A 68 -1.77 -0.67 -1.10
C GLY A 68 -1.45 0.54 -1.94
N ILE A 69 -0.88 0.30 -3.11
CA ILE A 69 -0.43 1.32 -4.05
C ILE A 69 -1.10 1.15 -5.42
N ALA A 70 -1.50 2.28 -6.01
CA ALA A 70 -2.03 2.38 -7.36
C ALA A 70 -1.13 3.31 -8.19
N VAL A 71 -0.55 2.78 -9.27
CA VAL A 71 0.33 3.51 -10.19
C VAL A 71 -0.50 4.17 -11.29
N THR A 72 -0.42 5.49 -11.40
CA THR A 72 -1.14 6.28 -12.41
C THR A 72 -0.30 6.56 -13.64
N SER A 73 1.00 6.78 -13.47
CA SER A 73 1.96 7.03 -14.53
C SER A 73 3.39 6.78 -14.00
N PRO A 74 4.41 6.73 -14.88
CA PRO A 74 5.79 6.60 -14.42
C PRO A 74 6.15 7.71 -13.42
N GLY A 75 6.54 7.32 -12.20
CA GLY A 75 6.88 8.25 -11.11
C GLY A 75 5.68 8.87 -10.38
N SER A 76 4.45 8.41 -10.64
CA SER A 76 3.26 8.84 -9.91
C SER A 76 2.39 7.66 -9.50
N ALA A 77 2.02 7.67 -8.22
CA ALA A 77 1.25 6.63 -7.58
C ALA A 77 0.63 7.18 -6.29
N TYR A 78 -0.38 6.50 -5.78
CA TYR A 78 -1.00 6.87 -4.52
C TYR A 78 -1.36 5.64 -3.69
N ALA A 79 -1.30 5.84 -2.37
CA ALA A 79 -1.88 4.95 -1.40
C ALA A 79 -3.40 4.91 -1.60
N PHE A 80 -3.96 3.72 -1.64
CA PHE A 80 -5.41 3.55 -1.72
C PHE A 80 -5.96 2.78 -0.51
N LEU A 81 -7.25 2.95 -0.26
CA LEU A 81 -8.08 2.10 0.58
C LEU A 81 -9.19 1.50 -0.28
N TYR A 82 -9.28 0.17 -0.32
CA TYR A 82 -10.42 -0.54 -0.87
C TYR A 82 -11.40 -0.89 0.25
N THR A 83 -12.61 -0.36 0.17
CA THR A 83 -13.70 -0.60 1.11
C THR A 83 -15.01 -0.55 0.37
N ASP A 84 -15.98 -1.38 0.75
CA ASP A 84 -17.35 -1.34 0.19
C ASP A 84 -17.37 -1.42 -1.36
N SER A 85 -16.49 -2.25 -1.90
CA SER A 85 -16.28 -2.43 -3.34
C SER A 85 -15.79 -1.18 -4.09
N GLN A 86 -15.28 -0.17 -3.39
CA GLN A 86 -14.75 1.06 -3.97
C GLN A 86 -13.28 1.26 -3.62
N LEU A 87 -12.52 1.72 -4.61
CA LEU A 87 -11.15 2.17 -4.40
C LEU A 87 -11.15 3.67 -4.10
N LYS A 88 -10.57 4.02 -2.97
CA LYS A 88 -10.42 5.40 -2.52
C LYS A 88 -8.94 5.79 -2.55
N ASN A 89 -8.62 6.82 -3.32
CA ASN A 89 -7.32 7.49 -3.26
C ASN A 89 -7.17 8.22 -1.90
N LEU A 90 -6.08 7.97 -1.18
CA LEU A 90 -5.81 8.58 0.13
C LEU A 90 -5.03 9.90 0.04
N GLY A 91 -4.50 10.24 -1.13
CA GLY A 91 -3.69 11.42 -1.39
C GLY A 91 -2.22 11.24 -1.06
N THR A 92 -1.50 12.36 -0.93
CA THR A 92 -0.08 12.43 -0.55
C THR A 92 0.12 13.56 0.47
N LEU A 93 1.29 13.63 1.08
CA LEU A 93 1.71 14.73 1.97
C LEU A 93 2.17 15.99 1.21
N GLY A 94 1.90 16.09 -0.10
CA GLY A 94 2.28 17.21 -0.95
C GLY A 94 3.24 16.83 -2.08
N GLY A 95 3.86 15.65 -2.03
CA GLY A 95 4.64 15.07 -3.12
C GLY A 95 3.81 14.24 -4.11
N GLY A 96 4.51 13.55 -5.02
CA GLY A 96 3.89 12.79 -6.11
C GLY A 96 3.59 11.32 -5.82
N LEU A 97 4.00 10.82 -4.64
CA LEU A 97 3.92 9.40 -4.27
C LEU A 97 3.43 9.20 -2.84
N SER A 98 2.65 8.15 -2.64
CA SER A 98 2.34 7.56 -1.35
C SER A 98 2.12 6.06 -1.46
N TYR A 99 2.38 5.34 -0.36
CA TYR A 99 2.28 3.90 -0.23
C TYR A 99 1.48 3.56 1.02
N GLY A 100 0.44 2.72 0.92
CA GLY A 100 -0.27 2.21 2.08
C GLY A 100 0.26 0.83 2.47
N TYR A 101 0.84 0.68 3.66
CA TYR A 101 1.46 -0.58 4.10
C TYR A 101 0.64 -1.33 5.15
N GLY A 102 -0.02 -0.60 6.06
CA GLY A 102 -0.75 -1.21 7.18
C GLY A 102 -2.15 -0.64 7.34
N ILE A 103 -3.09 -1.47 7.79
CA ILE A 103 -4.45 -1.07 8.12
C ILE A 103 -4.93 -1.81 9.38
N ASN A 104 -5.63 -1.13 10.28
CA ASN A 104 -6.30 -1.76 11.42
C ASN A 104 -7.82 -1.89 11.23
N ASN A 105 -8.49 -2.59 12.14
CA ASN A 105 -9.95 -2.81 12.09
C ASN A 105 -10.79 -1.53 12.29
N SER A 106 -10.18 -0.41 12.69
CA SER A 106 -10.83 0.90 12.73
C SER A 106 -10.74 1.64 11.39
N GLY A 107 -10.12 1.04 10.37
CA GLY A 107 -9.92 1.66 9.05
C GLY A 107 -8.82 2.72 9.02
N GLN A 108 -7.97 2.77 10.05
CA GLN A 108 -6.79 3.64 10.04
C GLN A 108 -5.71 3.01 9.18
N VAL A 109 -5.13 3.79 8.28
CA VAL A 109 -4.10 3.34 7.33
C VAL A 109 -2.79 4.02 7.66
N VAL A 110 -1.69 3.30 7.58
CA VAL A 110 -0.34 3.84 7.73
C VAL A 110 0.52 3.48 6.54
N GLY A 111 1.55 4.28 6.32
CA GLY A 111 2.47 4.08 5.22
C GLY A 111 3.50 5.18 5.11
N GLY A 112 4.00 5.41 3.90
CA GLY A 112 4.94 6.48 3.58
C GLY A 112 4.41 7.38 2.46
N SER A 113 4.77 8.66 2.49
CA SER A 113 4.43 9.61 1.41
C SER A 113 5.50 10.66 1.22
N LEU A 114 5.77 10.98 -0.04
CA LEU A 114 6.60 12.11 -0.38
C LEU A 114 5.95 13.41 0.07
N ILE A 115 6.75 14.27 0.68
CA ILE A 115 6.28 15.51 1.32
C ILE A 115 6.30 16.72 0.38
N SER A 116 6.98 16.64 -0.76
CA SER A 116 7.03 17.74 -1.73
C SER A 116 7.32 17.27 -3.16
N PRO A 117 6.89 18.02 -4.19
CA PRO A 117 7.15 17.67 -5.59
C PRO A 117 8.65 17.68 -5.90
N GLY A 118 9.13 16.64 -6.61
CA GLY A 118 10.54 16.53 -7.02
C GLY A 118 11.53 16.16 -5.91
N SER A 119 11.05 15.92 -4.69
CA SER A 119 11.86 15.43 -3.58
C SER A 119 11.71 13.91 -3.42
N GLU A 120 12.80 13.24 -3.03
CA GLU A 120 12.78 11.83 -2.59
C GLU A 120 12.58 11.71 -1.07
N THR A 121 12.34 12.82 -0.37
CA THR A 121 12.06 12.83 1.05
C THR A 121 10.66 12.30 1.31
N GLU A 122 10.57 11.25 2.10
CA GLU A 122 9.33 10.55 2.45
C GLU A 122 9.15 10.58 3.95
N HIS A 123 7.93 10.87 4.39
CA HIS A 123 7.57 10.74 5.79
C HIS A 123 6.48 9.68 5.96
N ALA A 124 6.51 9.04 7.13
CA ALA A 124 5.45 8.20 7.61
C ALA A 124 4.15 9.00 7.73
N PHE A 125 3.02 8.40 7.32
CA PHE A 125 1.71 9.00 7.49
C PHE A 125 0.76 8.12 8.31
N LEU A 126 -0.23 8.76 8.92
CA LEU A 126 -1.46 8.15 9.40
C LEU A 126 -2.65 8.73 8.64
N TYR A 127 -3.42 7.89 7.96
CA TYR A 127 -4.71 8.26 7.39
C TYR A 127 -5.83 7.83 8.34
N SER A 128 -6.61 8.80 8.80
CA SER A 128 -7.74 8.55 9.68
C SER A 128 -8.81 9.62 9.45
N ASN A 129 -10.09 9.24 9.56
CA ASN A 129 -11.23 10.15 9.43
C ASN A 129 -11.21 11.00 8.15
N GLY A 130 -10.71 10.44 7.04
CA GLY A 130 -10.67 11.13 5.76
C GLY A 130 -9.41 11.96 5.50
N GLN A 131 -8.48 12.04 6.45
CA GLN A 131 -7.31 12.92 6.37
C GLN A 131 -6.00 12.16 6.52
N MET A 132 -5.01 12.53 5.71
CA MET A 132 -3.62 12.08 5.83
C MET A 132 -2.86 13.03 6.75
N THR A 133 -2.29 12.50 7.82
CA THR A 133 -1.49 13.23 8.83
C THR A 133 -0.02 12.82 8.69
N ASP A 134 0.86 13.82 8.54
CA ASP A 134 2.31 13.61 8.58
C ASP A 134 2.74 13.23 10.01
N LEU A 135 3.39 12.08 10.19
CA LEU A 135 3.95 11.64 11.47
C LEU A 135 5.40 12.10 11.65
N GLY A 136 5.95 12.81 10.66
CA GLY A 136 7.33 13.23 10.60
C GLY A 136 8.27 12.02 10.64
N THR A 137 9.45 12.22 11.21
CA THR A 137 10.49 11.20 11.28
C THR A 137 10.39 10.28 12.49
N LEU A 138 9.16 10.04 12.96
CA LEU A 138 8.85 9.21 14.13
C LEU A 138 9.59 9.65 15.41
N GLY A 139 9.87 10.95 15.53
CA GLY A 139 10.51 11.56 16.70
C GLY A 139 12.02 11.32 16.81
N MET A 140 12.67 10.81 15.75
CA MET A 140 14.12 10.57 15.75
C MET A 140 14.87 11.82 15.30
N ALA A 141 15.68 12.40 16.20
CA ALA A 141 16.46 13.58 15.87
C ALA A 141 17.54 13.26 14.83
N GLY A 142 17.68 14.13 13.81
CA GLY A 142 18.71 14.02 12.77
C GLY A 142 18.32 13.17 11.56
N THR A 143 17.16 12.52 11.57
CA THR A 143 16.58 11.82 10.42
C THR A 143 15.72 12.77 9.59
N ASN A 144 15.55 12.44 8.32
CA ASN A 144 14.69 13.17 7.38
C ASN A 144 13.80 12.26 6.55
N HIS A 145 13.86 10.94 6.77
CA HIS A 145 13.05 9.97 6.05
C HIS A 145 12.45 8.98 7.03
N SER A 146 11.19 8.58 6.82
CA SER A 146 10.50 7.60 7.65
C SER A 146 9.38 6.89 6.89
N GLU A 147 9.06 5.68 7.35
CA GLU A 147 7.90 4.91 6.90
C GLU A 147 7.24 4.23 8.10
N ALA A 148 5.91 4.17 8.07
CA ALA A 148 5.14 3.36 9.01
C ALA A 148 4.78 2.02 8.37
N ALA A 149 5.30 0.93 8.91
CA ALA A 149 5.17 -0.42 8.36
C ALA A 149 3.89 -1.14 8.83
N GLY A 150 3.36 -0.77 10.00
CA GLY A 150 2.21 -1.45 10.56
C GLY A 150 1.49 -0.64 11.64
N ILE A 151 0.23 -1.00 11.87
CA ILE A 151 -0.63 -0.40 12.88
C ILE A 151 -1.50 -1.47 13.53
N ASN A 152 -1.65 -1.45 14.85
CA ASN A 152 -2.54 -2.37 15.56
C ASN A 152 -3.89 -1.74 15.90
N SER A 153 -4.79 -2.53 16.52
CA SER A 153 -6.15 -2.08 16.90
C SER A 153 -6.17 -0.96 17.95
N ALA A 154 -5.10 -0.80 18.74
CA ALA A 154 -4.94 0.29 19.68
C ALA A 154 -4.39 1.58 19.03
N GLY A 155 -4.15 1.56 17.71
CA GLY A 155 -3.56 2.68 16.98
C GLY A 155 -2.05 2.83 17.19
N GLN A 156 -1.38 1.81 17.74
CA GLN A 156 0.08 1.83 17.88
C GLN A 156 0.72 1.50 16.54
N ILE A 157 1.73 2.29 16.17
CA ILE A 157 2.37 2.25 14.86
C ILE A 157 3.82 1.76 15.01
N THR A 158 4.23 0.86 14.14
CA THR A 158 5.62 0.44 13.97
C THR A 158 6.18 0.98 12.66
N GLY A 159 7.49 1.19 12.59
CA GLY A 159 8.13 1.79 11.43
C GLY A 159 9.63 2.00 11.65
N PHE A 160 10.25 2.73 10.73
CA PHE A 160 11.66 3.10 10.84
C PHE A 160 11.85 4.54 10.38
N ALA A 161 12.98 5.15 10.77
CA ALA A 161 13.42 6.43 10.26
C ALA A 161 14.94 6.40 10.03
N GLN A 162 15.41 7.15 9.04
CA GLN A 162 16.80 7.16 8.60
C GLN A 162 17.20 8.51 7.99
N ASN A 163 18.48 8.63 7.65
CA ASN A 163 19.04 9.76 6.94
C ASN A 163 19.11 9.42 5.45
N GLY A 164 18.41 10.20 4.61
CA GLY A 164 18.35 10.02 3.16
C GLY A 164 17.34 8.96 2.69
N PRO A 165 16.95 9.01 1.40
CA PRO A 165 16.06 8.01 0.80
C PRO A 165 16.72 6.62 0.76
N ARG A 166 15.90 5.55 0.67
CA ARG A 166 16.41 4.20 0.38
C ARG A 166 17.23 4.21 -0.91
N SER A 167 18.54 4.09 -0.79
CA SER A 167 19.41 3.90 -1.95
C SER A 167 19.28 2.44 -2.41
N ILE A 168 18.67 2.19 -3.57
CA ILE A 168 18.88 0.91 -4.29
C ILE A 168 20.30 0.99 -4.87
N THR A 169 21.30 0.63 -4.07
CA THR A 169 22.64 0.42 -4.60
C THR A 169 22.68 -0.96 -5.24
N ARG A 170 22.68 -1.02 -6.58
CA ARG A 170 23.09 -2.25 -7.28
C ARG A 170 24.57 -2.45 -6.98
N LEU A 171 24.89 -3.33 -6.04
CA LEU A 171 26.23 -3.87 -5.87
C LEU A 171 26.52 -4.74 -7.10
N SER A 172 27.15 -4.17 -8.12
CA SER A 172 27.92 -4.95 -9.08
C SER A 172 29.24 -5.30 -8.39
N LEU A 173 29.43 -6.58 -8.11
CA LEU A 173 30.75 -7.17 -7.83
C LEU A 173 31.63 -7.10 -9.09
#